data_AF-A0A7C0YKX2-F1
#
_entry.id   AF-A0A7C0YKX2-F1
#
_cell.length_a   1.000
_cell.length_b   1.000
_cell.length_c   1.000
_cell.angle_alpha   90.00
_cell.angle_beta   90.00
_cell.angle_gamma   90.00
#
_symmetry.space_group_name_H-M   'P 1'
#
loop_
_entity.id
_entity.type
_entity.pdbx_description
1 polymer ?
#
loop_
_entity_poly.entity_id
_entity_poly.type
_entity_poly.pdbx_seq_one_letter_code
_entity_poly.pdbx_strand_id
1 'polypeptide(L)'
;MDDPLVTEDRVPSYEKVKEKIGQIDNTIIIIRTFYNFDNLTYRFQLIKKEKMCVMEIPKGLLDDLKNDGSSAEHELTDILKLYIENSDCWTYVAR
;
A
#
# COMPACT_ATOMS: atom_id res chain seq x y z
N MET A 1 10.34 -18.40 -1.34
CA MET A 1 10.78 -17.78 -0.07
C MET A 1 9.70 -16.78 0.25
N ASP A 2 9.01 -16.91 1.39
CA ASP A 2 7.92 -15.98 1.71
C ASP A 2 8.53 -14.61 2.06
N ASP A 3 8.07 -13.55 1.40
CA ASP A 3 8.53 -12.18 1.67
C ASP A 3 8.36 -11.88 3.17
N PRO A 4 9.39 -11.36 3.88
CA PRO A 4 9.26 -11.11 5.30
C PRO A 4 8.22 -10.03 5.58
N LEU A 5 7.48 -10.24 6.69
CA LEU A 5 6.67 -9.21 7.31
C LEU A 5 7.58 -8.09 7.80
N VAL A 6 7.23 -6.85 7.49
CA VAL A 6 7.92 -5.65 7.95
C VAL A 6 7.00 -4.78 8.80
N THR A 7 7.59 -4.13 9.80
CA THR A 7 6.90 -3.17 10.66
C THR A 7 6.79 -1.81 9.96
N GLU A 8 5.83 -1.00 10.38
CA GLU A 8 5.51 0.31 9.78
C GLU A 8 6.73 1.24 9.73
N ASP A 9 7.59 1.23 10.77
CA ASP A 9 8.81 2.03 10.87
C ASP A 9 9.89 1.67 9.82
N ARG A 10 9.80 0.47 9.22
CA ARG A 10 10.73 -0.01 8.20
C ARG A 10 10.27 0.28 6.77
N VAL A 11 9.07 0.84 6.61
CA VAL A 11 8.51 1.16 5.30
C VAL A 11 8.73 2.66 5.04
N PRO A 12 9.46 3.04 3.98
CA PRO A 12 9.63 4.44 3.61
C PRO A 12 8.27 5.10 3.37
N SER A 13 8.09 6.31 3.90
CA SER A 13 6.87 7.11 3.70
C SER A 13 5.57 6.37 4.05
N TYR A 14 5.61 5.41 4.99
CA TYR A 14 4.44 4.63 5.41
C TYR A 14 3.24 5.52 5.77
N GLU A 15 3.47 6.55 6.57
CA GLU A 15 2.41 7.48 6.98
C GLU A 15 1.78 8.21 5.79
N LYS A 16 2.54 8.56 4.74
CA LYS A 16 1.99 9.16 3.52
C LYS A 16 1.08 8.18 2.77
N VAL A 17 1.47 6.91 2.69
CA VAL A 17 0.63 5.86 2.09
C VAL A 17 -0.68 5.72 2.87
N LYS A 18 -0.60 5.61 4.19
CA LYS A 18 -1.76 5.51 5.08
C LYS A 18 -2.67 6.73 4.99
N GLU A 19 -2.10 7.93 4.97
CA GLU A 19 -2.86 9.17 4.80
C GLU A 19 -3.59 9.20 3.46
N LYS A 20 -2.90 8.86 2.36
CA LYS A 20 -3.51 8.86 1.02
C LYS A 20 -4.60 7.81 0.86
N ILE A 21 -4.42 6.61 1.43
CA ILE A 21 -5.48 5.62 1.52
C ILE A 21 -6.68 6.20 2.26
N GLY A 22 -6.47 6.84 3.42
CA GLY A 22 -7.55 7.45 4.21
C GLY A 22 -8.25 8.62 3.51
N GLN A 23 -7.55 9.37 2.66
CA GLN A 23 -8.14 10.43 1.83
C GLN A 23 -9.04 9.86 0.72
N ILE A 24 -8.72 8.68 0.19
CA ILE A 24 -9.56 7.98 -0.80
C ILE A 24 -10.75 7.30 -0.10
N ASP A 25 -10.48 6.55 0.97
CA ASP A 25 -11.47 5.87 1.80
C ASP A 25 -10.93 5.63 3.21
N ASN A 26 -11.50 6.36 4.18
CA ASN A 26 -11.10 6.32 5.58
C ASN A 26 -11.52 5.05 6.34
N THR A 27 -12.23 4.12 5.70
CA THR A 27 -12.62 2.83 6.29
C THR A 27 -11.61 1.73 6.02
N ILE A 28 -10.61 1.99 5.18
CA ILE A 28 -9.55 1.04 4.83
C ILE A 28 -8.45 1.06 5.89
N ILE A 29 -7.99 -0.13 6.28
CA ILE A 29 -6.90 -0.30 7.25
C ILE A 29 -5.79 -1.14 6.61
N ILE A 30 -4.53 -0.73 6.78
CA ILE A 30 -3.36 -1.55 6.44
C ILE A 30 -3.14 -2.53 7.60
N ILE A 31 -3.23 -3.84 7.33
CA ILE A 31 -3.10 -4.87 8.38
C ILE A 31 -1.69 -5.46 8.46
N ARG A 32 -1.01 -5.58 7.32
CA ARG A 32 0.31 -6.19 7.19
C ARG A 32 1.03 -5.60 6.00
N THR A 33 2.34 -5.44 6.13
CA THR A 33 3.20 -5.07 5.01
C THR A 33 4.32 -6.09 4.89
N PHE A 34 4.64 -6.49 3.68
CA PHE A 34 5.73 -7.40 3.36
C PHE A 34 6.71 -6.70 2.44
N TYR A 35 7.99 -7.09 2.50
CA TYR A 35 8.99 -6.57 1.57
C TYR A 35 9.51 -7.67 0.66
N ASN A 36 9.33 -7.50 -0.64
CA ASN A 36 9.85 -8.39 -1.66
C ASN A 36 11.22 -7.88 -2.12
N PHE A 37 12.27 -8.67 -1.86
CA PHE A 37 13.64 -8.34 -2.20
C PHE A 37 13.95 -8.53 -3.70
N ASP A 38 13.24 -9.42 -4.39
CA ASP A 38 13.50 -9.76 -5.78
C ASP A 38 13.11 -8.62 -6.72
N ASN A 39 12.02 -7.90 -6.41
CA ASN A 39 11.53 -6.78 -7.21
C ASN A 39 11.57 -5.42 -6.48
N LEU A 40 12.11 -5.38 -5.26
CA LEU A 40 12.20 -4.19 -4.41
C LEU A 40 10.84 -3.50 -4.20
N THR A 41 9.79 -4.26 -3.92
CA THR A 41 8.43 -3.73 -3.66
C THR A 41 7.98 -3.97 -2.23
N TYR A 42 7.15 -3.07 -1.71
CA TYR A 42 6.39 -3.29 -0.50
C TYR A 42 4.97 -3.72 -0.86
N ARG A 43 4.56 -4.88 -0.34
CA ARG A 43 3.22 -5.42 -0.51
C ARG A 43 2.37 -5.08 0.71
N PHE A 44 1.31 -4.32 0.52
CA PHE A 44 0.38 -3.90 1.57
C PHE A 44 -0.89 -4.75 1.49
N GLN A 45 -1.23 -5.38 2.62
CA GLN A 45 -2.53 -6.00 2.80
C GLN A 45 -3.48 -4.97 3.41
N LEU A 46 -4.54 -4.65 2.67
CA LEU A 46 -5.58 -3.74 3.06
C LEU A 46 -6.83 -4.53 3.45
N ILE A 47 -7.54 -4.06 4.47
CA ILE A 47 -8.85 -4.60 4.85
C ILE A 47 -9.92 -3.51 4.81
N LYS A 48 -11.09 -3.87 4.30
CA LYS A 48 -12.30 -3.05 4.27
C LYS A 48 -13.50 -3.94 4.57
N LYS A 49 -14.12 -3.76 5.74
CA LYS A 49 -15.14 -4.69 6.27
C LYS A 49 -14.60 -6.13 6.31
N GLU A 50 -15.23 -7.06 5.60
CA GLU A 50 -14.83 -8.48 5.50
C GLU A 50 -14.07 -8.79 4.21
N LYS A 51 -13.56 -7.75 3.53
CA LYS A 51 -12.82 -7.89 2.27
C LYS A 51 -11.36 -7.49 2.44
N MET A 52 -10.49 -8.18 1.73
CA MET A 52 -9.06 -7.92 1.67
C MET A 52 -8.67 -7.55 0.24
N CYS A 53 -7.76 -6.58 0.13
CA CYS A 53 -7.08 -6.20 -1.11
C CYS A 53 -5.58 -6.24 -0.87
N VAL A 54 -4.82 -6.65 -1.87
CA VAL A 54 -3.36 -6.69 -1.82
C VAL A 54 -2.85 -5.77 -2.91
N MET A 55 -2.03 -4.80 -2.51
CA MET A 55 -1.39 -3.86 -3.44
C MET A 55 0.12 -3.88 -3.26
N GLU A 56 0.84 -3.59 -4.33
CA GLU A 56 2.30 -3.52 -4.32
C GLU A 56 2.74 -2.11 -4.72
N ILE A 57 3.67 -1.53 -3.95
CA ILE A 57 4.25 -0.22 -4.21
C ILE A 57 5.77 -0.36 -4.31
N PRO A 58 6.41 0.12 -5.39
CA PRO A 58 7.86 0.12 -5.51
C PRO A 58 8.54 0.88 -4.36
N LYS A 59 9.62 0.32 -3.83
CA LYS A 59 10.43 0.99 -2.79
C LYS A 59 10.93 2.36 -3.24
N GLY A 60 11.37 2.47 -4.50
CA GLY A 60 11.86 3.73 -5.06
C GLY A 60 10.84 4.86 -4.97
N LEU A 61 9.59 4.59 -5.33
CA LEU A 61 8.49 5.55 -5.19
C LEU A 61 8.30 6.00 -3.74
N LEU A 62 8.35 5.05 -2.80
CA LEU A 62 8.22 5.35 -1.37
C LEU A 62 9.39 6.15 -0.81
N ASP A 63 10.61 5.93 -1.31
CA ASP A 63 11.78 6.73 -0.96
C ASP A 63 11.67 8.15 -1.54
N ASP A 64 11.22 8.30 -2.78
CA ASP A 64 11.07 9.59 -3.47
C ASP A 64 10.02 10.49 -2.78
N LEU A 65 8.97 9.89 -2.22
CA LEU A 65 7.98 10.59 -1.39
C LEU A 65 8.60 11.29 -0.17
N LYS A 66 9.78 10.87 0.32
CA LYS A 66 10.47 11.55 1.43
C LYS A 66 11.13 12.87 1.01
N ASN A 67 11.45 13.04 -0.27
CA ASN A 67 12.37 14.08 -0.77
C ASN A 67 11.65 15.17 -1.59
N ASP A 68 10.44 15.58 -1.21
CA ASP A 68 9.67 16.69 -1.84
C ASP A 68 9.02 16.35 -3.20
N GLY A 69 8.71 15.07 -3.44
CA GLY A 69 8.21 14.58 -4.72
C GLY A 69 6.71 14.78 -4.97
N SER A 70 6.31 15.94 -5.50
CA SER A 70 4.93 16.16 -6.01
C SER A 70 4.54 15.15 -7.10
N SER A 71 5.50 14.78 -7.97
CA SER A 71 5.31 13.74 -8.98
C SER A 71 5.11 12.36 -8.35
N ALA A 72 5.89 12.03 -7.31
CA ALA A 72 5.76 10.78 -6.58
C ALA A 72 4.41 10.69 -5.83
N GLU A 73 3.89 11.82 -5.33
CA GLU A 73 2.56 11.87 -4.72
C GLU A 73 1.43 11.63 -5.73
N HIS A 74 1.58 12.14 -6.95
CA HIS A 74 0.64 11.87 -8.03
C HIS A 74 0.64 10.39 -8.42
N GLU A 75 1.83 9.83 -8.64
CA GLU A 75 1.99 8.41 -8.98
C GLU A 75 1.47 7.49 -7.88
N LEU A 76 1.74 7.79 -6.60
CA LEU A 76 1.15 7.06 -5.48
C LEU A 76 -0.38 7.12 -5.54
N THR A 77 -0.95 8.29 -5.80
CA THR A 77 -2.40 8.47 -5.87
C THR A 77 -3.02 7.62 -6.98
N ASP A 78 -2.39 7.57 -8.15
CA ASP A 78 -2.86 6.78 -9.29
C ASP A 78 -2.81 5.27 -9.01
N ILE A 79 -1.71 4.80 -8.40
CA ILE A 79 -1.60 3.40 -7.93
C ILE A 79 -2.71 3.10 -6.94
N LEU A 80 -2.89 3.93 -5.91
CA LEU A 80 -3.89 3.69 -4.87
C LEU A 80 -5.30 3.63 -5.46
N LYS A 81 -5.66 4.53 -6.38
CA LYS A 81 -6.96 4.50 -7.04
C LYS A 81 -7.16 3.24 -7.88
N LEU A 82 -6.15 2.83 -8.64
CA LEU A 82 -6.19 1.62 -9.46
C LEU A 82 -6.53 0.37 -8.63
N TYR A 83 -6.03 0.26 -7.41
CA TYR A 83 -6.33 -0.88 -6.53
C TYR A 83 -7.60 -0.67 -5.69
N ILE A 84 -7.78 0.50 -5.07
CA ILE A 84 -8.85 0.75 -4.10
C ILE A 84 -10.20 0.89 -4.79
N GLU A 85 -10.26 1.59 -5.92
CA GLU A 85 -11.51 1.81 -6.66
C GLU A 85 -11.88 0.60 -7.52
N ASN A 86 -10.92 -0.31 -7.80
CA ASN A 86 -11.19 -1.55 -8.51
C ASN A 86 -11.85 -2.59 -7.60
N SER A 87 -13.11 -2.93 -7.89
CA SER A 87 -13.88 -3.93 -7.15
C SER A 87 -13.21 -5.31 -7.09
N ASP A 88 -12.42 -5.65 -8.10
CA ASP A 88 -11.81 -6.97 -8.26
C ASP A 88 -10.63 -7.18 -7.30
N CYS A 89 -10.03 -6.10 -6.78
CA CYS A 89 -9.01 -6.24 -5.73
C CYS A 89 -9.61 -6.80 -4.43
N TRP A 90 -10.88 -6.49 -4.16
CA TRP A 90 -11.51 -6.73 -2.87
C TRP A 90 -12.15 -8.11 -2.79
N THR A 91 -11.37 -9.08 -2.31
CA THR A 91 -11.79 -10.48 -2.13
C THR A 91 -12.34 -10.71 -0.72
N TYR A 92 -13.39 -11.52 -0.58
CA TYR A 92 -13.90 -11.88 0.75
C TYR A 92 -12.87 -12.73 1.49
N VAL A 93 -12.59 -12.37 2.74
CA VAL A 93 -11.78 -13.20 3.62
C VAL A 93 -12.67 -14.36 4.08
N ALA A 94 -12.46 -15.55 3.51
CA ALA A 94 -13.14 -16.75 3.99
C ALA A 94 -12.79 -16.95 5.47
N ARG A 95 -13.82 -17.07 6.31
CA ARG A 95 -13.68 -17.41 7.73
C ARG A 95 -13.24 -18.86 7.92
#